data_AF-A0A6H9L8G7-F1
#
_entry.id   AF-A0A6H9L8G7-F1
#
_cell.length_a   1.000
_cell.length_b   1.000
_cell.length_c   1.000
_cell.angle_alpha   90.00
_cell.angle_beta   90.00
_cell.angle_gamma   90.00
#
_symmetry.space_group_name_H-M   'P 1'
#
loop_
_entity.id
_entity.type
_entity.pdbx_description
1 polymer ?
#
loop_
_entity_poly.entity_id
_entity_poly.type
_entity_poly.pdbx_seq_one_letter_code
_entity_poly.pdbx_strand_id
1 'polypeptide(L)'
;MKIKHQISRLQITCPEQFDVEKILLQSHKHRILFRAFEEHMLNCSRCFRIVRKIHKFYEILDKEMQKEASPEVVAFAEAVYADKEKTINN
;
A
#
# COMPACT_ATOMS: atom_id res chain seq x y z
N MET A 1 9.48 -32.99 20.60
CA MET A 1 8.41 -32.90 19.59
C MET A 1 7.07 -32.78 20.28
N LYS A 2 6.36 -31.65 20.15
CA LYS A 2 4.90 -31.49 20.30
C LYS A 2 4.52 -30.01 20.05
N ILE A 3 4.74 -29.54 18.82
CA ILE A 3 4.11 -28.31 18.31
C ILE A 3 2.77 -28.76 17.69
N LYS A 4 1.85 -29.18 18.55
CA LYS A 4 0.46 -29.48 18.18
C LYS A 4 -0.38 -28.74 19.21
N HIS A 5 -1.26 -27.85 18.76
CA HIS A 5 -2.30 -27.14 19.52
C HIS A 5 -2.11 -25.65 19.88
N GLN A 6 -1.63 -24.81 18.96
CA GLN A 6 -1.94 -23.36 19.01
C GLN A 6 -2.33 -22.74 17.64
N ILE A 7 -2.87 -23.57 16.73
CA ILE A 7 -3.53 -23.10 15.49
C ILE A 7 -5.06 -22.94 15.71
N SER A 8 -5.52 -23.20 16.94
CA SER A 8 -6.92 -23.14 17.36
C SER A 8 -7.21 -21.76 17.96
N ARG A 9 -7.93 -20.93 17.18
CA ARG A 9 -8.44 -19.58 17.52
C ARG A 9 -7.44 -18.42 17.35
N LEU A 10 -6.90 -18.26 16.14
CA LEU A 10 -6.70 -16.90 15.63
C LEU A 10 -8.09 -16.31 15.37
N GLN A 11 -8.66 -15.69 16.40
CA GLN A 11 -9.64 -14.63 16.16
C GLN A 11 -8.87 -13.53 15.42
N ILE A 12 -8.83 -13.61 14.09
CA ILE A 12 -8.29 -12.54 13.24
C ILE A 12 -9.30 -11.41 13.34
N THR A 13 -9.19 -10.62 14.40
CA THR A 13 -9.92 -9.37 14.57
C THR A 13 -9.65 -8.51 13.35
N CYS A 14 -10.69 -7.89 12.82
CA CYS A 14 -10.59 -7.03 11.64
C CYS A 14 -9.53 -5.94 11.89
N PRO A 15 -8.48 -5.86 11.06
CA PRO A 15 -7.46 -4.83 11.22
C PRO A 15 -8.04 -3.43 11.02
N GLU A 16 -7.44 -2.43 11.67
CA GLU A 16 -7.80 -1.03 11.45
C GLU A 16 -7.41 -0.58 10.03
N GLN A 17 -7.98 0.54 9.56
CA GLN A 17 -7.78 0.99 8.17
C GLN A 17 -6.30 1.24 7.83
N PHE A 18 -5.56 1.88 8.73
CA PHE A 18 -4.14 2.17 8.56
C PHE A 18 -3.28 0.89 8.57
N ASP A 19 -3.74 -0.16 9.25
CA ASP A 19 -3.06 -1.46 9.24
C ASP A 19 -3.27 -2.22 7.93
N VAL A 20 -4.45 -2.09 7.29
CA VAL A 20 -4.71 -2.71 5.98
C VAL A 20 -3.72 -2.20 4.93
N GLU A 21 -3.55 -0.89 4.81
CA GLU A 21 -2.60 -0.30 3.87
C GLU A 21 -1.16 -0.77 4.15
N LYS A 22 -0.77 -0.80 5.43
CA LYS A 22 0.55 -1.29 5.84
C LYS A 22 0.75 -2.77 5.50
N ILE A 23 -0.25 -3.63 5.73
CA ILE A 23 -0.20 -5.06 5.38
C ILE A 23 -0.01 -5.22 3.86
N LEU A 24 -0.72 -4.44 3.05
CA LEU A 24 -0.60 -4.48 1.59
C LEU A 24 0.80 -4.04 1.13
N LEU A 25 1.30 -2.90 1.63
CA LEU A 25 2.61 -2.34 1.28
C LEU A 25 3.78 -3.22 1.73
N GLN A 26 3.61 -3.93 2.85
CA GLN A 26 4.66 -4.79 3.43
C GLN A 26 4.45 -6.28 3.12
N SER A 27 3.57 -6.61 2.18
CA SER A 27 3.26 -7.99 1.76
C SER A 27 4.50 -8.81 1.39
N HIS A 28 5.48 -8.19 0.75
CA HIS A 28 6.76 -8.82 0.39
C HIS A 28 7.62 -9.21 1.60
N LYS A 29 7.55 -8.45 2.70
CA LYS A 29 8.28 -8.70 3.96
C LYS A 29 7.53 -9.65 4.89
N HIS A 30 6.20 -9.65 4.83
CA HIS A 30 5.34 -10.37 5.77
C HIS A 30 4.34 -11.30 5.06
N ARG A 31 4.84 -12.23 4.24
CA ARG A 31 4.02 -13.13 3.40
C ARG A 31 2.97 -13.94 4.18
N ILE A 32 3.30 -14.43 5.38
CA ILE A 32 2.37 -15.22 6.21
C ILE A 32 1.20 -14.34 6.68
N LEU A 33 1.50 -13.13 7.15
CA LEU A 33 0.48 -12.17 7.59
C LEU A 33 -0.40 -11.74 6.41
N PHE A 34 0.21 -11.49 5.25
CA PHE A 34 -0.51 -11.15 4.04
C PHE A 34 -1.47 -12.26 3.61
N ARG A 35 -1.04 -13.53 3.64
CA ARG A 35 -1.91 -14.67 3.30
C ARG A 35 -3.09 -14.81 4.26
N ALA A 36 -2.85 -14.65 5.57
CA ALA A 36 -3.93 -14.66 6.57
C ALA A 36 -4.90 -13.49 6.35
N PHE A 37 -4.39 -12.33 5.92
CA PHE A 37 -5.20 -11.18 5.56
C PHE A 37 -6.02 -11.42 4.27
N GLU A 38 -5.47 -12.10 3.25
CA GLU A 38 -6.21 -12.51 2.05
C GLU A 38 -7.42 -13.39 2.41
N GLU A 39 -7.22 -14.40 3.25
CA GLU A 39 -8.30 -15.27 3.73
C GLU A 39 -9.35 -14.48 4.55
N HIS A 40 -8.91 -13.51 5.34
CA HIS A 40 -9.81 -12.62 6.08
C HIS A 40 -10.66 -11.74 5.15
N MET A 41 -10.06 -11.17 4.10
CA MET A 41 -10.76 -10.28 3.16
C MET A 41 -11.92 -10.96 2.44
N LEU A 42 -11.82 -12.27 2.17
CA LEU A 42 -12.90 -13.04 1.56
C LEU A 42 -14.17 -13.06 2.43
N ASN A 43 -14.01 -12.93 3.75
CA ASN A 43 -15.08 -13.05 4.73
C ASN A 43 -15.44 -11.72 5.42
N CYS A 44 -14.61 -10.69 5.27
CA CYS A 44 -14.81 -9.38 5.90
C CYS A 44 -15.19 -8.31 4.87
N SER A 45 -16.47 -7.94 4.81
CA SER A 45 -16.99 -6.91 3.89
C SER A 45 -16.34 -5.53 4.08
N ARG A 46 -15.91 -5.19 5.30
CA ARG A 46 -15.18 -3.95 5.61
C ARG A 46 -13.80 -3.95 4.95
N CYS A 47 -12.97 -4.97 5.21
CA CYS A 47 -11.63 -5.07 4.63
C CYS A 47 -11.69 -5.17 3.10
N PHE A 48 -12.63 -5.94 2.56
CA PHE A 48 -12.85 -6.01 1.11
C PHE A 48 -13.13 -4.63 0.51
N ARG A 49 -14.00 -3.83 1.14
CA ARG A 49 -14.31 -2.47 0.67
C ARG A 49 -13.11 -1.54 0.75
N ILE A 50 -12.30 -1.63 1.81
CA ILE A 50 -11.08 -0.83 1.97
C ILE A 50 -10.08 -1.18 0.85
N VAL A 51 -9.78 -2.46 0.65
CA VAL A 51 -8.86 -2.90 -0.40
C VAL A 51 -9.35 -2.51 -1.79
N ARG A 52 -10.65 -2.62 -2.07
CA ARG A 52 -11.21 -2.15 -3.34
C ARG A 52 -11.04 -0.64 -3.56
N LYS A 53 -11.15 0.18 -2.50
CA LYS A 53 -10.88 1.62 -2.58
C LYS A 53 -9.41 1.90 -2.87
N ILE A 54 -8.51 1.20 -2.19
CA ILE A 54 -7.06 1.30 -2.40
C ILE A 54 -6.70 0.91 -3.84
N HIS A 55 -7.22 -0.21 -4.33
CA HIS A 55 -6.99 -0.65 -5.71
C HIS A 55 -7.45 0.39 -6.72
N LYS A 56 -8.67 0.92 -6.56
CA LYS A 56 -9.20 1.99 -7.42
C LYS A 56 -8.34 3.25 -7.38
N PHE A 57 -7.82 3.62 -6.21
CA PHE A 57 -6.90 4.75 -6.09
C PHE A 57 -5.62 4.52 -6.90
N TYR A 58 -5.00 3.34 -6.80
CA TYR A 58 -3.80 3.01 -7.58
C TYR A 58 -4.08 2.92 -9.08
N GLU A 59 -5.23 2.42 -9.51
CA GLU A 59 -5.63 2.44 -10.93
C GLU A 59 -5.75 3.87 -11.47
N ILE A 60 -6.31 4.79 -10.68
CA ILE A 60 -6.40 6.21 -11.06
C ILE A 60 -4.99 6.80 -11.14
N LEU A 61 -4.17 6.55 -10.12
CA LEU A 61 -2.80 7.07 -10.07
C LEU A 61 -1.96 6.58 -11.26
N ASP A 62 -2.03 5.29 -11.59
CA ASP A 62 -1.32 4.69 -12.74
C ASP A 62 -1.76 5.35 -14.06
N LYS A 63 -3.06 5.59 -14.23
CA LYS A 63 -3.58 6.32 -15.41
C LYS A 63 -3.11 7.76 -15.46
N GLU A 64 -3.05 8.47 -14.33
CA GLU A 64 -2.52 9.83 -14.30
C GLU A 64 -1.02 9.86 -14.59
N MET A 65 -0.26 8.87 -14.11
CA MET A 65 1.19 8.77 -14.38
C MET A 65 1.51 8.41 -15.83
N GLN A 66 0.61 7.71 -16.54
CA GLN A 66 0.77 7.38 -17.95
C GLN A 66 0.44 8.54 -18.89
N LYS A 67 -0.19 9.61 -18.40
CA LYS A 67 -0.40 10.81 -19.21
C LYS A 67 0.92 11.54 -19.39
N GLU A 68 1.10 12.14 -20.56
CA GLU A 68 2.18 13.10 -20.75
C GLU A 68 2.08 14.19 -19.69
N ALA A 69 3.18 14.42 -18.98
CA ALA A 69 3.23 15.45 -17.96
C ALA A 69 2.95 16.81 -18.61
N SER A 70 2.09 17.61 -17.99
CA SER A 70 1.89 19.00 -18.41
C SER A 70 3.26 19.70 -18.45
N PRO A 71 3.55 20.52 -19.47
CA PRO A 71 4.75 21.35 -19.51
C PRO A 71 4.98 22.15 -18.23
N GLU A 72 3.90 22.57 -17.56
CA GLU A 72 3.95 23.33 -16.30
C GLU A 72 4.46 22.47 -15.14
N VAL A 73 4.05 21.20 -15.09
CA VAL A 73 4.48 20.23 -14.06
C VAL A 73 5.95 19.86 -14.27
N VAL A 74 6.36 19.70 -15.53
CA VAL A 74 7.76 19.46 -15.90
C VAL A 74 8.63 20.65 -15.50
N ALA A 75 8.24 21.86 -15.89
CA ALA A 75 8.96 23.09 -15.53
C ALA A 75 9.05 23.30 -14.01
N PHE A 76 7.97 22.99 -13.27
CA PHE A 76 7.98 23.04 -11.81
C PHE A 76 8.96 22.01 -11.21
N ALA A 77 8.93 20.76 -11.68
CA ALA A 77 9.84 19.73 -11.21
C ALA A 77 11.31 20.10 -11.48
N GLU A 78 11.62 20.58 -12.68
CA GLU A 78 12.95 21.05 -13.07
C GLU A 78 13.45 22.18 -12.17
N ALA A 79 12.59 23.17 -11.86
CA ALA A 79 12.93 24.26 -10.94
C ALA A 79 13.26 23.74 -9.53
N VAL A 80 12.47 22.79 -9.01
CA VAL A 80 12.70 22.18 -7.69
C VAL A 80 14.00 21.36 -7.67
N TYR A 81 14.35 20.65 -8.75
CA TYR A 81 15.61 19.91 -8.85
C TYR A 81 16.83 20.84 -8.95
N ALA A 82 16.75 21.90 -9.77
CA ALA A 82 17.82 22.87 -9.91
C ALA A 82 18.13 23.61 -8.61
N ASP A 83 17.12 23.92 -7.80
CA ASP A 83 17.31 24.54 -6.48
C ASP A 83 17.98 23.59 -5.46
N LYS A 84 17.73 22.27 -5.55
CA LYS A 84 18.41 21.27 -4.72
C LYS A 84 19.90 21.15 -5.05
N GLU A 85 20.28 21.22 -6.32
CA GLU A 85 21.70 21.15 -6.71
C GLU A 85 22.48 22.38 -6.24
N LYS A 86 21.85 23.56 -6.19
CA LYS A 86 22.47 24.78 -5.64
C LYS A 86 22.65 24.73 -4.12
N THR A 87 21.79 24.01 -3.40
CA THR A 87 21.91 23.85 -1.94
C THR A 87 22.92 22.78 -1.52
N ILE A 88 23.28 21.86 -2.42
CA ILE A 88 24.29 20.82 -2.15
C ILE A 88 25.72 21.33 -2.45
N ASN A 89 25.86 22.30 -3.36
CA ASN A 89 27.15 22.84 -3.81
C ASN A 89 27.56 24.17 -3.13
N ASN A 90 26.84 24.63 -2.11
CA ASN A 90 27.17 25.78 -1.25
C ASN A 90 27.27 25.31 0.21
#